data_AF-A0A7Y7AFN5-F1
#
_entry.id   AF-A0A7Y7AFN5-F1
#
_cell.length_a   1.000
_cell.length_b   1.000
_cell.length_c   1.000
_cell.angle_alpha   90.00
_cell.angle_beta   90.00
_cell.angle_gamma   90.00
#
_symmetry.space_group_name_H-M   'P 1'
#
loop_
_entity.id
_entity.type
_entity.pdbx_description
1 polymer ?
#
loop_
_entity_poly.entity_id
_entity_poly.type
_entity_poly.pdbx_seq_one_letter_code
_entity_poly.pdbx_strand_id
1 'polypeptide(L)'
;MKVSLIFVLCPILTFFSCGSSKDQSKDDISEEMKICHNFLKSALRKKELNDFRTTPEDELVKYHRGLGMYVRNNLLRHHKHSEEIKAYFKDQGIIHLDDVSSLILRSFHRSLNNKGADVSDRVKEYQAYWQSITDCKERVQERAMEINKQYEVGDTLRIQMPVGESNSVIDYPCPDENREWQFNDSTDLEITGVITKKYHVNSPSNVFFTLQVLTKSKPEVEIMMEGTKVGDELRFSLKTAWKVFPVE
;
A
#
# COMPACT_ATOMS: atom_id res chain seq x y z
N MET A 1 25.30 72.31 -34.45
CA MET A 1 24.72 72.33 -35.82
C MET A 1 25.30 71.15 -36.58
N LYS A 2 24.59 70.14 -37.09
CA LYS A 2 23.17 69.83 -37.24
C LYS A 2 23.02 68.35 -36.87
N VAL A 3 22.04 68.00 -36.04
CA VAL A 3 21.63 66.61 -35.81
C VAL A 3 20.62 66.29 -36.92
N SER A 4 20.97 65.38 -37.83
CA SER A 4 20.01 64.80 -38.76
C SER A 4 19.43 63.54 -38.13
N LEU A 5 18.18 63.65 -37.72
CA LEU A 5 17.35 62.58 -37.17
C LEU A 5 16.84 61.71 -38.34
N ILE A 6 17.40 60.52 -38.52
CA ILE A 6 16.86 59.54 -39.48
C ILE A 6 15.83 58.70 -38.74
N PHE A 7 14.55 58.97 -39.02
CA PHE A 7 13.42 58.12 -38.63
C PHE A 7 13.49 56.80 -39.41
N VAL A 8 13.91 55.73 -38.74
CA VAL A 8 13.77 54.37 -39.26
C VAL A 8 12.32 53.93 -39.00
N LEU A 9 11.49 53.97 -40.04
CA LEU A 9 10.16 53.34 -40.04
C LEU A 9 10.34 51.82 -39.87
N CYS A 10 9.95 51.30 -38.71
CA CYS A 10 9.82 49.87 -38.45
C CYS A 10 8.45 49.41 -39.00
N PRO A 11 8.38 48.56 -40.04
CA PRO A 11 7.12 47.99 -40.46
C PRO A 11 6.69 46.97 -39.40
N ILE A 12 5.66 47.32 -38.63
CA ILE A 12 4.96 46.41 -37.73
C ILE A 12 4.23 45.41 -38.64
N LEU A 13 4.89 44.29 -38.93
CA LEU A 13 4.25 43.09 -39.45
C LEU A 13 3.34 42.54 -38.35
N THR A 14 2.10 42.99 -38.34
CA THR A 14 1.01 42.32 -37.63
C THR A 14 0.78 40.97 -38.30
N PHE A 15 1.51 39.96 -37.84
CA PHE A 15 1.10 38.58 -38.04
C PHE A 15 -0.21 38.39 -37.27
N PHE A 16 -1.33 38.57 -37.97
CA PHE A 16 -2.55 37.84 -37.66
C PHE A 16 -2.23 36.36 -37.85
N SER A 17 -1.53 35.78 -36.88
CA SER A 17 -1.57 34.34 -36.68
C SER A 17 -3.00 34.05 -36.30
N CYS A 18 -3.76 33.58 -37.30
CA CYS A 18 -5.02 32.90 -37.10
C CYS A 18 -4.79 31.93 -35.94
N GLY A 19 -5.35 32.27 -34.78
CA GLY A 19 -5.36 31.39 -33.64
C GLY A 19 -6.15 30.17 -34.09
N SER A 20 -5.45 29.14 -34.55
CA SER A 20 -5.98 27.79 -34.56
C SER A 20 -6.35 27.54 -33.12
N SER A 21 -7.64 27.73 -32.83
CA SER A 21 -8.31 27.17 -31.68
C SER A 21 -7.87 25.71 -31.63
N LYS A 22 -6.96 25.40 -30.71
CA LYS A 22 -6.72 24.01 -30.34
C LYS A 22 -8.07 23.51 -29.88
N ASP A 23 -8.67 22.71 -30.74
CA ASP A 23 -9.81 21.87 -30.40
C ASP A 23 -9.33 20.92 -29.28
N GLN A 24 -9.43 21.38 -28.04
CA GLN A 24 -9.28 20.55 -26.85
C GLN A 24 -10.55 19.71 -26.71
N SER A 25 -10.71 18.68 -27.54
CA SER A 25 -11.80 17.72 -27.37
C SER A 25 -11.55 16.34 -28.02
N LYS A 26 -10.62 15.55 -27.46
CA LYS A 26 -10.71 14.08 -27.43
C LYS A 26 -9.62 13.50 -26.53
N ASP A 27 -10.04 12.82 -25.46
CA ASP A 27 -9.22 12.05 -24.54
C ASP A 27 -8.18 11.19 -25.28
N ASP A 28 -6.89 11.50 -25.14
CA ASP A 28 -5.81 10.59 -25.52
C ASP A 28 -5.60 9.56 -24.41
N ILE A 29 -6.57 8.65 -24.29
CA ILE A 29 -6.52 7.52 -23.36
C ILE A 29 -5.59 6.44 -23.94
N SER A 30 -4.74 5.84 -23.10
CA SER A 30 -3.79 4.81 -23.55
C SER A 30 -4.50 3.59 -24.15
N GLU A 31 -3.80 2.80 -24.98
CA GLU A 31 -4.37 1.59 -25.57
C GLU A 31 -4.78 0.56 -24.50
N GLU A 32 -4.00 0.42 -23.42
CA GLU A 32 -4.31 -0.45 -22.29
C GLU A 32 -5.61 -0.03 -21.60
N MET A 33 -5.80 1.28 -21.44
CA MET A 33 -7.02 1.84 -20.85
C MET A 33 -8.23 1.69 -21.79
N LYS A 34 -8.05 1.78 -23.11
CA LYS A 34 -9.10 1.44 -24.10
C LYS A 34 -9.49 -0.02 -23.98
N ILE A 35 -8.53 -0.95 -23.84
CA ILE A 35 -8.81 -2.37 -23.61
C ILE A 35 -9.64 -2.55 -22.33
N CYS A 36 -9.25 -1.89 -21.24
CA CYS A 36 -9.97 -1.95 -19.97
C CYS A 36 -11.42 -1.45 -20.07
N HIS A 37 -11.63 -0.29 -20.73
CA HIS A 37 -12.96 0.28 -20.94
C HIS A 37 -13.83 -0.62 -21.82
N ASN A 38 -13.28 -1.17 -22.90
CA ASN A 38 -13.99 -2.10 -23.78
C ASN A 38 -14.38 -3.39 -23.05
N PHE A 39 -13.48 -3.93 -22.23
CA PHE A 39 -13.76 -5.08 -21.38
C PHE A 39 -14.96 -4.81 -20.47
N LEU A 40 -14.95 -3.70 -19.72
CA LEU A 40 -16.06 -3.32 -18.83
C LEU A 40 -17.37 -3.07 -19.58
N LYS A 41 -17.31 -2.36 -20.71
CA LYS A 41 -18.49 -2.10 -21.55
C LYS A 41 -19.13 -3.39 -22.06
N SER A 42 -18.32 -4.41 -22.37
CA SER A 42 -18.81 -5.73 -22.80
C SER A 42 -19.37 -6.57 -21.65
N ALA A 43 -18.88 -6.37 -20.43
CA ALA A 43 -19.26 -7.14 -19.25
C ALA A 43 -20.61 -6.69 -18.64
N LEU A 44 -20.98 -5.42 -18.80
CA LEU A 44 -22.16 -4.82 -18.17
C LEU A 44 -23.38 -4.81 -19.09
N ARG A 45 -24.53 -5.27 -18.59
CA ARG A 45 -25.82 -5.09 -19.25
C ARG A 45 -26.22 -3.61 -19.24
N LYS A 46 -27.14 -3.22 -20.14
CA LYS A 46 -27.61 -1.82 -20.24
C LYS A 46 -28.04 -1.21 -18.90
N LYS A 47 -28.77 -1.97 -18.07
CA LYS A 47 -29.19 -1.52 -16.74
C LYS A 47 -27.99 -1.29 -15.82
N GLU A 48 -27.10 -2.28 -15.73
CA GLU A 48 -25.90 -2.21 -14.86
C GLU A 48 -24.97 -1.08 -15.29
N LEU A 49 -24.82 -0.87 -16.60
CA LEU A 49 -24.04 0.24 -17.16
C LEU A 49 -24.67 1.60 -16.78
N ASN A 50 -26.00 1.71 -16.82
CA ASN A 50 -26.67 2.94 -16.41
C ASN A 50 -26.54 3.17 -14.90
N ASP A 51 -26.77 2.14 -14.08
CA ASP A 51 -26.63 2.20 -12.62
C ASP A 51 -25.19 2.60 -12.22
N PHE A 52 -24.20 2.05 -12.91
CA PHE A 52 -22.80 2.41 -12.75
C PHE A 52 -22.53 3.87 -13.14
N ARG A 53 -22.99 4.30 -14.33
CA ARG A 53 -22.82 5.67 -14.84
C ARG A 53 -23.43 6.73 -13.93
N THR A 54 -24.56 6.44 -13.29
CA THR A 54 -25.29 7.39 -12.43
C THR A 54 -24.83 7.37 -10.98
N THR A 55 -23.95 6.44 -10.60
CA THR A 55 -23.38 6.40 -9.25
C THR A 55 -22.44 7.59 -9.03
N PRO A 56 -22.52 8.32 -7.91
CA PRO A 56 -21.51 9.31 -7.55
C PRO A 56 -20.08 8.74 -7.59
N GLU A 57 -19.11 9.48 -8.13
CA GLU A 57 -17.74 8.95 -8.33
C GLU A 57 -17.05 8.51 -7.02
N ASP A 58 -17.32 9.23 -5.93
CA ASP A 58 -16.85 8.92 -4.58
C ASP A 58 -17.50 7.66 -3.97
N GLU A 59 -18.65 7.24 -4.48
CA GLU A 59 -19.31 5.99 -4.08
C GLU A 59 -18.85 4.77 -4.89
N LEU A 60 -17.95 4.91 -5.86
CA LEU A 60 -17.52 3.78 -6.70
C LEU A 60 -16.86 2.65 -5.89
N VAL A 61 -16.43 2.92 -4.65
CA VAL A 61 -15.94 1.91 -3.70
C VAL A 61 -16.93 0.76 -3.49
N LYS A 62 -18.25 0.98 -3.62
CA LYS A 62 -19.25 -0.08 -3.50
C LYS A 62 -19.12 -1.17 -4.56
N TYR A 63 -18.52 -0.84 -5.71
CA TYR A 63 -18.25 -1.80 -6.78
C TYR A 63 -16.96 -2.60 -6.55
N HIS A 64 -16.13 -2.26 -5.55
CA HIS A 64 -14.83 -2.89 -5.30
C HIS A 64 -14.93 -4.41 -5.15
N ARG A 65 -15.90 -4.89 -4.37
CA ARG A 65 -16.14 -6.33 -4.13
C ARG A 65 -16.92 -7.01 -5.26
N GLY A 66 -17.73 -6.28 -6.02
CA GLY A 66 -18.44 -6.87 -7.16
C GLY A 66 -17.61 -6.78 -8.43
N LEU A 67 -17.84 -5.72 -9.18
CA LEU A 67 -17.21 -5.46 -10.47
C LEU A 67 -15.68 -5.34 -10.37
N GLY A 68 -15.15 -4.78 -9.27
CA GLY A 68 -13.71 -4.72 -9.03
C GLY A 68 -13.06 -6.11 -8.89
N MET A 69 -13.69 -7.04 -8.18
CA MET A 69 -13.22 -8.45 -8.15
C MET A 69 -13.31 -9.10 -9.54
N TYR A 70 -14.38 -8.83 -10.28
CA TYR A 70 -14.54 -9.34 -11.64
C TYR A 70 -13.43 -8.85 -12.58
N VAL A 71 -13.08 -7.56 -12.53
CA VAL A 71 -11.93 -6.98 -13.26
C VAL A 71 -10.63 -7.68 -12.86
N ARG A 72 -10.36 -7.82 -11.55
CA ARG A 72 -9.13 -8.46 -11.07
C ARG A 72 -8.98 -9.90 -11.58
N ASN A 73 -10.05 -10.68 -11.51
CA ASN A 73 -10.00 -12.10 -11.87
C ASN A 73 -10.00 -12.30 -13.39
N ASN A 74 -10.84 -11.60 -14.13
CA ASN A 74 -11.03 -11.89 -15.54
C ASN A 74 -10.12 -11.03 -16.43
N LEU A 75 -9.94 -9.75 -16.11
CA LEU A 75 -9.08 -8.85 -16.89
C LEU A 75 -7.61 -8.97 -16.45
N LEU A 76 -7.33 -8.78 -15.16
CA LEU A 76 -5.94 -8.61 -14.69
C LEU A 76 -5.19 -9.94 -14.46
N ARG A 77 -5.90 -11.07 -14.38
CA ARG A 77 -5.29 -12.41 -14.18
C ARG A 77 -5.41 -13.34 -15.38
N HIS A 78 -6.52 -13.31 -16.12
CA HIS A 78 -6.81 -14.33 -17.14
C HIS A 78 -6.98 -13.81 -18.57
N HIS A 79 -7.05 -12.50 -18.77
CA HIS A 79 -7.16 -11.95 -20.11
C HIS A 79 -5.83 -12.02 -20.87
N LYS A 80 -5.88 -12.15 -22.20
CA LYS A 80 -4.68 -12.20 -23.05
C LYS A 80 -3.80 -10.95 -22.98
N HIS A 81 -4.39 -9.80 -22.64
CA HIS A 81 -3.67 -8.52 -22.47
C HIS A 81 -3.33 -8.22 -20.99
N SER A 82 -3.46 -9.20 -20.08
CA SER A 82 -3.28 -8.96 -18.64
C SER A 82 -1.89 -8.45 -18.29
N GLU A 83 -0.84 -8.99 -18.90
CA GLU A 83 0.54 -8.57 -18.66
C GLU A 83 0.81 -7.15 -19.15
N GLU A 84 0.32 -6.78 -20.33
CA GLU A 84 0.44 -5.42 -20.89
C GLU A 84 -0.25 -4.39 -19.98
N ILE A 85 -1.47 -4.69 -19.53
CA ILE A 85 -2.23 -3.82 -18.63
C ILE A 85 -1.49 -3.67 -17.29
N LYS A 86 -1.04 -4.79 -16.70
CA LYS A 86 -0.30 -4.74 -15.43
C LYS A 86 1.02 -3.99 -15.58
N ALA A 87 1.74 -4.13 -16.69
CA ALA A 87 2.96 -3.39 -16.99
C ALA A 87 2.68 -1.88 -17.05
N TYR A 88 1.64 -1.46 -17.78
CA TYR A 88 1.22 -0.06 -17.85
C TYR A 88 0.98 0.56 -16.46
N PHE A 89 0.24 -0.12 -15.57
CA PHE A 89 0.02 0.39 -14.21
C PHE A 89 1.28 0.32 -13.34
N LYS A 90 2.11 -0.71 -13.52
CA LYS A 90 3.38 -0.85 -12.81
C LYS A 90 4.35 0.27 -13.16
N ASP A 91 4.41 0.70 -14.42
CA ASP A 91 5.25 1.84 -14.86
C ASP A 91 4.78 3.16 -14.23
N GLN A 92 3.53 3.21 -13.79
CA GLN A 92 2.96 4.31 -13.00
C GLN A 92 3.09 4.07 -11.48
N GLY A 93 3.82 3.05 -11.04
CA GLY A 93 4.02 2.72 -9.62
C GLY A 93 2.81 2.06 -8.94
N ILE A 94 1.81 1.59 -9.69
CA ILE A 94 0.61 0.94 -9.16
C ILE A 94 0.69 -0.57 -9.38
N ILE A 95 0.96 -1.31 -8.31
CA ILE A 95 1.23 -2.76 -8.37
C ILE A 95 0.06 -3.58 -7.83
N HIS A 96 -0.65 -3.06 -6.82
CA HIS A 96 -1.75 -3.78 -6.19
C HIS A 96 -2.97 -3.84 -7.11
N LEU A 97 -3.43 -5.06 -7.42
CA LEU A 97 -4.56 -5.28 -8.34
C LEU A 97 -5.86 -4.62 -7.87
N ASP A 98 -5.99 -4.39 -6.57
CA ASP A 98 -7.11 -3.70 -5.94
C ASP A 98 -7.17 -2.23 -6.38
N ASP A 99 -6.01 -1.56 -6.39
CA ASP A 99 -5.88 -0.18 -6.84
C ASP A 99 -5.99 -0.09 -8.36
N VAL A 100 -5.36 -1.01 -9.09
CA VAL A 100 -5.49 -1.10 -10.56
C VAL A 100 -6.97 -1.21 -10.95
N SER A 101 -7.72 -2.12 -10.31
CA SER A 101 -9.14 -2.27 -10.60
C SER A 101 -9.95 -1.02 -10.24
N SER A 102 -9.59 -0.33 -9.15
CA SER A 102 -10.28 0.90 -8.73
C SER A 102 -10.02 2.07 -9.69
N LEU A 103 -8.79 2.20 -10.20
CA LEU A 103 -8.42 3.19 -11.23
C LEU A 103 -9.14 2.92 -12.55
N ILE A 104 -9.19 1.66 -12.99
CA ILE A 104 -9.91 1.25 -14.19
C ILE A 104 -11.40 1.61 -14.09
N LEU A 105 -12.04 1.28 -12.96
CA LEU A 105 -13.45 1.60 -12.74
C LEU A 105 -13.71 3.11 -12.76
N ARG A 106 -12.88 3.89 -12.07
CA ARG A 106 -13.02 5.35 -12.03
C ARG A 106 -12.84 5.97 -13.42
N SER A 107 -11.80 5.58 -14.14
CA SER A 107 -11.55 6.07 -15.49
C SER A 107 -12.70 5.74 -16.44
N PHE A 108 -13.24 4.51 -16.38
CA PHE A 108 -14.42 4.13 -17.16
C PHE A 108 -15.66 4.92 -16.75
N HIS A 109 -15.87 5.16 -15.46
CA HIS A 109 -16.96 6.00 -14.98
C HIS A 109 -16.86 7.44 -15.52
N ARG A 110 -15.67 8.04 -15.50
CA ARG A 110 -15.44 9.38 -16.04
C ARG A 110 -15.66 9.43 -17.56
N SER A 111 -15.24 8.40 -18.31
CA SER A 111 -15.46 8.34 -19.77
C SER A 111 -16.94 8.22 -20.14
N LEU A 112 -17.75 7.51 -19.35
CA LEU A 112 -19.21 7.46 -19.53
C LEU A 112 -19.93 8.79 -19.25
N ASN A 113 -19.28 9.71 -18.54
CA ASN A 113 -19.83 10.99 -18.09
C ASN A 113 -19.14 12.20 -18.75
N ASN A 114 -18.30 11.99 -19.77
CA ASN A 114 -17.53 13.06 -20.45
C ASN A 114 -16.68 13.91 -19.50
N LYS A 115 -16.16 13.32 -18.41
CA LYS A 115 -15.37 14.02 -17.38
C LYS A 115 -13.84 13.92 -17.56
N GLY A 116 -13.37 13.48 -18.73
CA GLY A 116 -11.97 13.17 -18.99
C GLY A 116 -11.54 11.87 -18.30
N ALA A 117 -10.84 10.98 -19.00
CA ALA A 117 -10.53 9.64 -18.48
C ALA A 117 -9.29 9.56 -17.57
N ASP A 118 -8.56 10.67 -17.41
CA ASP A 118 -7.36 10.76 -16.58
C ASP A 118 -7.69 10.47 -15.11
N VAL A 119 -6.79 9.75 -14.43
CA VAL A 119 -6.85 9.36 -13.02
C VAL A 119 -5.52 9.61 -12.30
N SER A 120 -4.67 10.46 -12.86
CA SER A 120 -3.35 10.83 -12.34
C SER A 120 -3.39 11.37 -10.91
N ASP A 121 -4.49 12.03 -10.52
CA ASP A 121 -4.76 12.47 -9.15
C ASP A 121 -4.74 11.28 -8.17
N ARG A 122 -5.45 10.20 -8.51
CA ARG A 122 -5.54 9.00 -7.67
C ARG A 122 -4.29 8.13 -7.69
N VAL A 123 -3.55 8.13 -8.80
CA VAL A 123 -2.25 7.44 -8.86
C VAL A 123 -1.30 7.98 -7.78
N LYS A 124 -1.21 9.31 -7.63
CA LYS A 124 -0.34 9.93 -6.62
C LYS A 124 -0.76 9.58 -5.19
N GLU A 125 -2.07 9.54 -4.92
CA GLU A 125 -2.59 9.14 -3.61
C GLU A 125 -2.21 7.69 -3.27
N TYR A 126 -2.36 6.77 -4.22
CA TYR A 126 -1.97 5.36 -4.02
C TYR A 126 -0.46 5.21 -3.82
N GLN A 127 0.36 5.92 -4.61
CA GLN A 127 1.81 5.93 -4.43
C GLN A 127 2.19 6.40 -3.02
N ALA A 128 1.62 7.51 -2.54
CA ALA A 128 1.90 8.03 -1.21
C ALA A 128 1.49 7.05 -0.10
N TYR A 129 0.32 6.44 -0.24
CA TYR A 129 -0.18 5.43 0.69
C TYR A 129 0.78 4.23 0.78
N TRP A 130 1.15 3.63 -0.36
CA TRP A 130 2.03 2.45 -0.38
C TRP A 130 3.47 2.75 -0.02
N GLN A 131 3.96 3.97 -0.25
CA GLN A 131 5.31 4.36 0.14
C GLN A 131 5.50 4.21 1.65
N SER A 132 4.59 4.77 2.46
CA SER A 132 4.68 4.66 3.93
C SER A 132 4.67 3.22 4.44
N ILE A 133 3.89 2.34 3.79
CA ILE A 133 3.81 0.91 4.12
C ILE A 133 5.12 0.22 3.76
N THR A 134 5.65 0.50 2.57
CA THR A 134 6.89 -0.09 2.06
C THR A 134 8.06 0.30 2.95
N ASP A 135 8.22 1.60 3.21
CA ASP A 135 9.29 2.11 4.06
C ASP A 135 9.23 1.50 5.47
N CYS A 136 8.03 1.38 6.05
CA CYS A 136 7.86 0.72 7.35
C CYS A 136 8.28 -0.75 7.30
N LYS A 137 7.82 -1.50 6.30
CA LYS A 137 8.13 -2.93 6.16
C LYS A 137 9.63 -3.18 5.95
N GLU A 138 10.30 -2.31 5.19
CA GLU A 138 11.75 -2.37 4.98
C GLU A 138 12.51 -2.15 6.28
N ARG A 139 12.22 -1.06 7.02
CA ARG A 139 12.85 -0.81 8.34
C ARG A 139 12.62 -1.95 9.33
N VAL A 140 11.40 -2.47 9.39
CA VAL A 140 11.05 -3.59 10.28
C VAL A 140 11.79 -4.86 9.87
N GLN A 141 11.98 -5.11 8.58
CA GLN A 141 12.76 -6.24 8.10
C GLN A 141 14.25 -6.11 8.42
N GLU A 142 14.83 -4.92 8.27
CA GLU A 142 16.22 -4.65 8.62
C GLU A 142 16.45 -4.88 10.12
N ARG A 143 15.61 -4.28 10.98
CA ARG A 143 15.65 -4.50 12.44
C ARG A 143 15.53 -5.99 12.80
N ALA A 144 14.59 -6.71 12.18
CA ALA A 144 14.40 -8.13 12.42
C ALA A 144 15.66 -8.95 12.09
N MET A 145 16.33 -8.61 10.98
CA MET A 145 17.58 -9.24 10.55
C MET A 145 18.75 -8.91 11.49
N GLU A 146 18.82 -7.68 11.99
CA GLU A 146 19.82 -7.27 12.97
C GLU A 146 19.66 -8.04 14.28
N ILE A 147 18.44 -8.10 14.85
CA ILE A 147 18.13 -8.90 16.04
C ILE A 147 18.51 -10.37 15.81
N ASN A 148 18.14 -10.95 14.67
CA ASN A 148 18.47 -12.33 14.35
C ASN A 148 19.98 -12.60 14.26
N LYS A 149 20.77 -11.61 13.85
CA LYS A 149 22.24 -11.71 13.80
C LYS A 149 22.87 -11.51 15.18
N GLN A 150 22.26 -10.67 16.02
CA GLN A 150 22.79 -10.30 17.32
C GLN A 150 22.75 -11.44 18.33
N TYR A 151 21.67 -12.24 18.33
CA TYR A 151 21.43 -13.27 19.35
C TYR A 151 21.57 -14.68 18.79
N GLU A 152 22.04 -15.62 19.60
CA GLU A 152 22.19 -17.03 19.26
C GLU A 152 21.31 -17.96 20.09
N VAL A 153 21.15 -19.20 19.61
CA VAL A 153 20.44 -20.25 20.38
C VAL A 153 21.16 -20.45 21.72
N GLY A 154 20.41 -20.41 22.81
CA GLY A 154 20.93 -20.44 24.18
C GLY A 154 20.96 -19.07 24.86
N ASP A 155 20.86 -17.97 24.11
CA ASP A 155 20.78 -16.64 24.72
C ASP A 155 19.47 -16.45 25.48
N THR A 156 19.55 -15.71 26.59
CA THR A 156 18.36 -15.32 27.35
C THR A 156 17.95 -13.91 26.97
N LEU A 157 16.68 -13.76 26.58
CA LEU A 157 16.08 -12.51 26.15
C LEU A 157 15.05 -12.02 27.16
N ARG A 158 14.91 -10.69 27.22
CA ARG A 158 13.76 -10.00 27.79
C ARG A 158 12.93 -9.43 26.65
N ILE A 159 11.63 -9.72 26.64
CA ILE A 159 10.71 -9.24 25.61
C ILE A 159 9.58 -8.45 26.26
N GLN A 160 9.40 -7.22 25.79
CA GLN A 160 8.29 -6.35 26.15
C GLN A 160 7.28 -6.28 25.02
N MET A 161 6.00 -6.42 25.39
CA MET A 161 4.89 -6.59 24.47
C MET A 161 3.69 -5.74 24.89
N PRO A 162 3.09 -4.97 23.96
CA PRO A 162 1.93 -4.14 24.29
C PRO A 162 0.71 -5.03 24.51
N VAL A 163 -0.12 -4.71 25.49
CA VAL A 163 -1.34 -5.46 25.81
C VAL A 163 -2.57 -4.65 25.41
N GLY A 164 -3.42 -5.25 24.59
CA GLY A 164 -4.69 -4.64 24.16
C GLY A 164 -5.80 -4.80 25.18
N GLU A 165 -6.96 -4.18 24.89
CA GLU A 165 -8.15 -4.17 25.76
C GLU A 165 -8.69 -5.58 26.09
N SER A 166 -8.41 -6.58 25.25
CA SER A 166 -8.82 -7.97 25.47
C SER A 166 -7.91 -8.74 26.45
N ASN A 167 -7.05 -8.05 27.20
CA ASN A 167 -6.06 -8.65 28.10
C ASN A 167 -5.12 -9.64 27.37
N SER A 168 -4.72 -9.25 26.16
CA SER A 168 -3.92 -10.08 25.26
C SER A 168 -2.90 -9.22 24.54
N VAL A 169 -1.69 -9.75 24.35
CA VAL A 169 -0.64 -9.09 23.58
C VAL A 169 -1.13 -8.85 22.16
N ILE A 170 -0.86 -7.64 21.67
CA ILE A 170 -1.12 -7.24 20.30
C ILE A 170 0.19 -6.96 19.55
N ASP A 171 0.08 -6.87 18.23
CA ASP A 171 1.12 -6.35 17.36
C ASP A 171 0.54 -5.18 16.54
N TYR A 172 1.39 -4.22 16.19
CA TYR A 172 0.99 -3.05 15.42
C TYR A 172 1.35 -3.25 13.94
N PRO A 173 0.43 -3.10 12.98
CA PRO A 173 0.74 -3.27 11.56
C PRO A 173 1.67 -2.16 11.03
N CYS A 174 2.11 -2.30 9.78
CA CYS A 174 2.77 -1.19 9.06
C CYS A 174 1.74 -0.46 8.17
N PRO A 175 1.68 0.88 8.18
CA PRO A 175 2.41 1.82 9.02
C PRO A 175 1.55 2.23 10.22
N ASP A 176 1.98 1.89 11.43
CA ASP A 176 1.27 2.27 12.65
C ASP A 176 2.23 3.07 13.55
N GLU A 177 1.79 4.25 13.97
CA GLU A 177 2.54 5.12 14.88
C GLU A 177 2.79 4.47 16.25
N ASN A 178 1.89 3.57 16.66
CA ASN A 178 2.02 2.82 17.90
C ASN A 178 3.16 1.78 17.85
N ARG A 179 3.81 1.57 16.70
CA ARG A 179 5.06 0.80 16.66
C ARG A 179 6.16 1.39 17.55
N GLU A 180 6.10 2.69 17.84
CA GLU A 180 6.99 3.41 18.76
C GLU A 180 6.45 3.45 20.21
N TRP A 181 5.49 2.57 20.55
CA TRP A 181 4.92 2.49 21.90
C TRP A 181 5.99 2.40 22.98
N GLN A 182 5.69 2.97 24.15
CA GLN A 182 6.56 2.93 25.31
C GLN A 182 6.01 1.92 26.31
N PHE A 183 6.91 1.14 26.89
CA PHE A 183 6.54 0.08 27.82
C PHE A 183 5.95 0.68 29.10
N ASN A 184 4.79 0.18 29.49
CA ASN A 184 4.13 0.51 30.73
C ASN A 184 4.02 -0.75 31.60
N ASP A 185 4.76 -0.79 32.70
CA ASP A 185 4.80 -1.93 33.62
C ASP A 185 3.43 -2.32 34.20
N SER A 186 2.52 -1.36 34.35
CA SER A 186 1.18 -1.58 34.88
C SER A 186 0.24 -2.30 33.90
N THR A 187 0.41 -2.09 32.59
CA THR A 187 -0.50 -2.62 31.55
C THR A 187 0.14 -3.67 30.67
N ASP A 188 1.42 -3.55 30.36
CA ASP A 188 2.07 -4.32 29.30
C ASP A 188 2.78 -5.58 29.81
N LEU A 189 2.97 -6.53 28.90
CA LEU A 189 3.55 -7.82 29.26
C LEU A 189 5.07 -7.76 29.07
N GLU A 190 5.78 -8.24 30.09
CA GLU A 190 7.21 -8.56 29.97
C GLU A 190 7.39 -10.06 30.23
N ILE A 191 8.20 -10.70 29.39
CA ILE A 191 8.65 -12.08 29.60
C ILE A 191 10.16 -12.13 29.53
N THR A 192 10.74 -13.14 30.20
CA THR A 192 12.09 -13.60 29.87
C THR A 192 12.04 -15.02 29.34
N GLY A 193 12.97 -15.36 28.45
CA GLY A 193 13.03 -16.70 27.86
C GLY A 193 14.37 -17.01 27.22
N VAL A 194 14.67 -18.30 27.06
CA VAL A 194 15.89 -18.76 26.38
C VAL A 194 15.55 -19.10 24.93
N ILE A 195 16.34 -18.61 23.98
CA ILE A 195 16.16 -18.95 22.57
C ILE A 195 16.48 -20.44 22.37
N THR A 196 15.47 -21.24 22.03
CA THR A 196 15.65 -22.67 21.73
C THR A 196 15.81 -22.93 20.25
N LYS A 197 15.32 -22.02 19.38
CA LYS A 197 15.44 -22.15 17.93
C LYS A 197 15.42 -20.80 17.21
N LYS A 198 16.19 -20.71 16.13
CA LYS A 198 16.13 -19.64 15.12
C LYS A 198 15.70 -20.25 13.79
N TYR A 199 14.76 -19.64 13.08
CA TYR A 199 14.31 -20.13 11.77
C TYR A 199 13.75 -19.01 10.90
N HIS A 200 13.54 -19.31 9.62
CA HIS A 200 12.89 -18.41 8.68
C HIS A 200 11.76 -19.12 7.92
N VAL A 201 10.79 -18.34 7.42
CA VAL A 201 9.64 -18.87 6.69
C VAL A 201 9.56 -18.23 5.31
N ASN A 202 9.61 -19.03 4.25
CA ASN A 202 9.52 -18.63 2.83
C ASN A 202 10.64 -17.72 2.29
N SER A 203 11.30 -16.92 3.13
CA SER A 203 12.40 -16.03 2.76
C SER A 203 13.45 -15.99 3.87
N PRO A 204 14.76 -15.88 3.55
CA PRO A 204 15.82 -15.66 4.54
C PRO A 204 15.60 -14.43 5.41
N SER A 205 14.85 -13.42 4.92
CA SER A 205 14.55 -12.18 5.66
C SER A 205 13.30 -12.25 6.54
N ASN A 206 12.57 -13.37 6.53
CA ASN A 206 11.38 -13.57 7.33
C ASN A 206 11.72 -14.46 8.54
N VAL A 207 12.37 -13.86 9.53
CA VAL A 207 13.05 -14.53 10.65
C VAL A 207 12.19 -14.58 11.92
N PHE A 208 12.36 -15.67 12.67
CA PHE A 208 11.58 -16.04 13.84
C PHE A 208 12.47 -16.67 14.91
N PHE A 209 12.06 -16.48 16.17
CA PHE A 209 12.60 -17.23 17.30
C PHE A 209 11.53 -18.15 17.90
N THR A 210 12.00 -19.27 18.45
CA THR A 210 11.30 -20.02 19.50
C THR A 210 12.00 -19.75 20.81
N LEU A 211 11.23 -19.36 21.83
CA LEU A 211 11.69 -19.15 23.21
C LEU A 211 11.08 -20.19 24.12
N GLN A 212 11.85 -20.72 25.06
CA GLN A 212 11.30 -21.32 26.26
C GLN A 212 11.06 -20.22 27.30
N VAL A 213 9.82 -20.02 27.71
CA VAL A 213 9.44 -18.94 28.64
C VAL A 213 9.93 -19.27 30.06
N LEU A 214 10.74 -18.39 30.64
CA LEU A 214 11.26 -18.52 31.99
C LEU A 214 10.44 -17.72 33.01
N THR A 215 10.07 -16.49 32.65
CA THR A 215 9.25 -15.63 33.50
C THR A 215 8.20 -14.90 32.68
N LYS A 216 7.12 -14.50 33.35
CA LYS A 216 6.00 -13.77 32.78
C LYS A 216 5.46 -12.81 33.83
N SER A 217 5.54 -11.50 33.58
CA SER A 217 5.20 -10.47 34.56
C SER A 217 3.71 -10.46 34.94
N LYS A 218 2.84 -10.84 33.99
CA LYS A 218 1.38 -10.93 34.16
C LYS A 218 0.87 -12.32 33.74
N PRO A 219 0.72 -13.28 34.67
CA PRO A 219 0.39 -14.67 34.35
C PRO A 219 -0.90 -14.86 33.52
N GLU A 220 -1.90 -14.00 33.74
CA GLU A 220 -3.22 -14.01 33.14
C GLU A 220 -3.31 -13.38 31.74
N VAL A 221 -2.32 -12.57 31.34
CA VAL A 221 -2.31 -11.92 30.01
C VAL A 221 -2.01 -12.95 28.92
N GLU A 222 -2.87 -13.06 27.92
CA GLU A 222 -2.64 -13.95 26.78
C GLU A 222 -1.60 -13.36 25.81
N ILE A 223 -0.93 -14.20 25.02
CA ILE A 223 -0.06 -13.73 23.94
C ILE A 223 -0.77 -14.03 22.62
N MET A 224 -1.19 -12.99 21.88
CA MET A 224 -1.91 -13.16 20.61
C MET A 224 -3.15 -14.07 20.71
N MET A 225 -3.90 -13.96 21.81
CA MET A 225 -5.09 -14.75 22.17
C MET A 225 -4.80 -16.21 22.54
N GLU A 226 -3.54 -16.53 22.83
CA GLU A 226 -3.11 -17.85 23.28
C GLU A 226 -2.63 -17.79 24.74
N GLY A 227 -3.10 -18.73 25.55
CA GLY A 227 -2.68 -18.86 26.95
C GLY A 227 -1.28 -19.45 27.05
N THR A 228 -0.25 -18.60 27.15
CA THR A 228 1.15 -19.02 27.37
C THR A 228 1.53 -19.02 28.85
N LYS A 229 2.16 -20.09 29.33
CA LYS A 229 2.65 -20.25 30.72
C LYS A 229 4.17 -20.31 30.76
N VAL A 230 4.72 -20.17 31.97
CA VAL A 230 6.14 -20.44 32.22
C VAL A 230 6.43 -21.91 31.90
N GLY A 231 7.52 -22.16 31.18
CA GLY A 231 7.93 -23.46 30.68
C GLY A 231 7.48 -23.75 29.24
N ASP A 232 6.46 -23.03 28.73
CA ASP A 232 5.96 -23.22 27.37
C ASP A 232 6.95 -22.68 26.31
N GLU A 233 6.78 -23.16 25.07
CA GLU A 233 7.44 -22.58 23.91
C GLU A 233 6.61 -21.43 23.33
N LEU A 234 7.21 -20.25 23.19
CA LEU A 234 6.65 -19.13 22.44
C LEU A 234 7.36 -18.98 21.10
N ARG A 235 6.59 -18.97 20.01
CA ARG A 235 7.09 -18.70 18.65
C ARG A 235 6.62 -17.35 18.19
N PHE A 236 7.53 -16.52 17.70
CA PHE A 236 7.15 -15.18 17.24
C PHE A 236 8.07 -14.69 16.13
N SER A 237 7.50 -13.81 15.30
CA SER A 237 8.25 -13.13 14.25
C SER A 237 9.09 -12.01 14.86
N LEU A 238 10.30 -11.79 14.35
CA LEU A 238 11.09 -10.62 14.73
C LEU A 238 10.63 -9.33 14.02
N LYS A 239 9.61 -9.41 13.16
CA LYS A 239 8.98 -8.25 12.50
C LYS A 239 7.86 -7.60 13.33
N THR A 240 7.64 -8.07 14.56
CA THR A 240 6.66 -7.46 15.47
C THR A 240 7.14 -6.09 15.97
N ALA A 241 6.23 -5.33 16.56
CA ALA A 241 6.50 -4.11 17.30
C ALA A 241 7.08 -4.38 18.70
N TRP A 242 7.26 -5.65 19.07
CA TRP A 242 7.76 -6.03 20.39
C TRP A 242 9.22 -5.60 20.56
N LYS A 243 9.61 -5.29 21.80
CA LYS A 243 10.98 -4.86 22.11
C LYS A 243 11.75 -6.03 22.69
N VAL A 244 12.91 -6.31 22.12
CA VAL A 244 13.76 -7.45 22.46
C VAL A 244 15.09 -6.93 23.00
N PHE A 245 15.44 -7.35 24.21
CA PHE A 245 16.64 -6.93 24.93
C PHE A 245 17.42 -8.15 25.41
N PRO A 246 18.76 -8.03 25.59
CA PRO A 246 19.48 -9.01 26.37
C PRO A 246 19.01 -8.97 27.82
N VAL A 247 19.11 -10.10 28.53
CA VAL A 247 19.10 -10.09 29.99
C VAL A 247 20.52 -9.82 30.46
N GLU A 248 20.71 -8.78 31.28
CA GLU A 248 21.99 -8.45 31.94
C GLU A 248 22.34 -9.47 33.04
#